data_AF-A0A7V1LQE1-F1
#
_entry.id   AF-A0A7V1LQE1-F1
#
_cell.length_a   1.000
_cell.length_b   1.000
_cell.length_c   1.000
_cell.angle_alpha   90.00
_cell.angle_beta   90.00
_cell.angle_gamma   90.00
#
_symmetry.space_group_name_H-M   'P 1'
#
loop_
_entity.id
_entity.type
_entity.pdbx_description
1 polymer ?
#
loop_
_entity_poly.entity_id
_entity_poly.type
_entity_poly.pdbx_seq_one_letter_code
_entity_poly.pdbx_strand_id
1 'polypeptide(L)'
;MPLFLKFYADNGSEYINKTVAKLLNKIHIELTKSRSRHSNDNALVESKNGSIIRKFYGRNYIDKKWADKINKFNKKHLNIYLNYHRPCGFAEDIADSNGKIKKKYNQWLTPYEKFKSLDSAEQYLKPNFSFTEMDKDAYEKSDNEFAEDMEEVRKKLFRIIHGKTRPQNRRRREKKQIMMFA
;
A
#
# COMPACT_ATOMS: atom_id res chain seq x y z
N MET A 1 11.63 17.75 12.64
CA MET A 1 10.68 16.94 13.41
C MET A 1 10.65 15.53 12.83
N PRO A 2 10.83 14.45 13.61
CA PRO A 2 10.69 13.09 13.08
C PRO A 2 9.26 12.88 12.56
N LEU A 3 9.14 12.27 11.37
CA LEU A 3 7.87 12.04 10.66
C LEU A 3 6.94 11.03 11.37
N PHE A 4 7.46 10.30 12.36
CA PHE A 4 6.74 9.26 13.10
C PHE A 4 7.08 9.37 14.58
N LEU A 5 6.05 9.40 15.43
CA LEU A 5 6.18 9.46 16.89
C LEU A 5 6.26 8.07 17.52
N LYS A 6 5.57 7.08 16.93
CA LYS A 6 5.47 5.71 17.45
C LYS A 6 5.54 4.67 16.33
N PHE A 7 6.13 3.52 16.63
CA PHE A 7 6.18 2.34 15.78
C PHE A 7 5.33 1.23 16.42
N TYR A 8 4.24 0.85 15.75
CA TYR A 8 3.34 -0.21 16.21
C TYR A 8 3.72 -1.52 15.55
N ALA A 9 4.27 -2.44 16.34
CA ALA A 9 4.64 -3.79 15.91
C ALA A 9 3.64 -4.83 16.44
N ASP A 10 3.62 -5.99 15.80
CA ASP A 10 3.07 -7.18 16.44
C ASP A 10 4.08 -7.75 17.46
N ASN A 11 3.77 -8.91 18.05
CA ASN A 11 4.65 -9.58 19.00
C ASN A 11 5.71 -10.48 18.34
N GLY A 12 5.96 -10.32 17.03
CA GLY A 12 6.95 -11.07 16.28
C GLY A 12 8.38 -10.75 16.73
N SER A 13 9.23 -11.78 16.81
CA SER A 13 10.64 -11.63 17.23
C SER A 13 11.47 -10.85 16.20
N GLU A 14 11.00 -10.77 14.96
CA GLU A 14 11.57 -9.94 13.89
C GLU A 14 11.50 -8.44 14.22
N TYR A 15 10.52 -8.00 15.01
CA TYR A 15 10.38 -6.60 15.45
C TYR A 15 10.79 -6.41 16.91
N ILE A 16 10.45 -7.36 17.78
CA ILE A 16 10.74 -7.31 19.21
C ILE A 16 12.14 -7.89 19.47
N ASN A 17 13.18 -7.14 19.12
CA ASN A 17 14.58 -7.50 19.38
C ASN A 17 15.46 -6.30 19.74
N LYS A 18 16.65 -6.59 20.31
CA LYS A 18 17.61 -5.58 20.79
C LYS A 18 18.11 -4.67 19.67
N THR A 19 18.27 -5.20 18.46
CA THR A 19 18.77 -4.43 17.30
C THR A 19 17.76 -3.37 16.88
N VAL A 20 16.49 -3.76 16.73
CA VAL A 20 15.39 -2.85 16.40
C VAL A 20 15.19 -1.81 17.51
N ALA A 21 15.19 -2.23 18.77
CA ALA A 21 15.08 -1.31 19.90
C ALA A 21 16.20 -0.26 19.92
N LYS A 22 17.45 -0.68 19.68
CA LYS A 22 18.60 0.25 19.59
C LYS A 22 18.45 1.24 18.44
N LEU A 23 17.96 0.78 17.29
CA LEU A 23 17.70 1.65 16.14
C LEU A 23 16.62 2.68 16.44
N LEU A 24 15.45 2.25 16.92
CA LEU A 24 14.31 3.13 17.20
C LEU A 24 14.63 4.16 18.28
N ASN A 25 15.35 3.76 19.35
CA ASN A 25 15.82 4.69 20.38
C ASN A 25 16.79 5.74 19.82
N LYS A 26 17.69 5.35 18.90
CA LYS A 26 18.64 6.28 18.26
C LYS A 26 17.93 7.36 17.44
N ILE A 27 16.78 7.04 16.85
CA ILE A 27 15.98 7.99 16.05
C ILE A 27 14.78 8.56 16.83
N HIS A 28 14.74 8.37 18.15
CA HIS A 28 13.70 8.86 19.06
C HIS A 28 12.28 8.45 18.67
N ILE A 29 12.09 7.19 18.29
CA ILE A 29 10.78 6.60 18.00
C ILE A 29 10.40 5.59 19.10
N GLU A 30 9.21 5.75 19.68
CA GLU A 30 8.68 4.82 20.69
C GLU A 30 8.16 3.53 20.04
N LEU A 31 8.63 2.36 20.51
CA LEU A 31 8.14 1.05 20.07
C LEU A 31 6.94 0.62 20.93
N THR A 32 5.79 0.41 20.30
CA THR A 32 4.59 -0.18 20.91
C THR A 32 4.32 -1.54 20.29
N LYS A 33 3.80 -2.49 21.08
CA LYS A 33 3.42 -3.83 20.61
C LYS A 33 1.93 -4.08 20.76
N SER A 34 1.34 -4.87 19.85
CA SER A 34 -0.07 -5.29 19.94
C SER A 34 -0.32 -6.14 21.18
N ARG A 35 -1.53 -6.06 21.74
CA ARG A 35 -1.91 -6.88 22.89
C ARG A 35 -2.01 -8.35 22.48
N SER A 36 -1.66 -9.25 23.40
CA SER A 36 -1.74 -10.69 23.14
C SER A 36 -3.19 -11.11 22.86
N ARG A 37 -3.41 -11.89 21.80
CA ARG A 37 -4.72 -12.41 21.37
C ARG A 37 -5.76 -11.33 20.98
N HIS A 38 -5.32 -10.13 20.62
CA HIS A 38 -6.20 -9.07 20.10
C HIS A 38 -5.91 -8.79 18.62
N SER A 39 -6.59 -9.49 17.72
CA SER A 39 -6.44 -9.35 16.27
C SER A 39 -6.81 -7.96 15.75
N ASN A 40 -7.72 -7.26 16.43
CA ASN A 40 -8.19 -5.93 16.04
C ASN A 40 -7.08 -4.87 16.09
N ASP A 41 -6.05 -5.06 16.93
CA ASP A 41 -4.92 -4.12 17.05
C ASP A 41 -4.14 -4.00 15.72
N ASN A 42 -4.16 -5.06 14.89
CA ASN A 42 -3.42 -5.13 13.62
C ASN A 42 -4.34 -5.10 12.38
N ALA A 43 -5.63 -4.80 12.55
CA ALA A 43 -6.64 -4.92 11.48
C ALA A 43 -6.31 -4.09 10.23
N LEU A 44 -5.78 -2.87 10.40
CA LEU A 44 -5.40 -2.00 9.29
C LEU A 44 -4.19 -2.54 8.51
N VAL A 45 -3.17 -3.03 9.24
CA VAL A 45 -1.97 -3.62 8.64
C VAL A 45 -2.34 -4.90 7.89
N GLU A 46 -3.17 -5.77 8.46
CA GLU A 46 -3.61 -7.00 7.79
C GLU A 46 -4.47 -6.73 6.55
N SER A 47 -5.31 -5.69 6.61
CA SER A 47 -6.08 -5.23 5.46
C SER A 47 -5.17 -4.76 4.33
N LYS A 48 -4.10 -4.03 4.65
CA LYS A 48 -3.08 -3.59 3.67
C LYS A 48 -2.25 -4.76 3.16
N ASN A 49 -1.89 -5.71 4.02
CA ASN A 49 -1.20 -6.95 3.64
C ASN A 49 -2.04 -7.75 2.63
N GLY A 50 -3.35 -7.87 2.85
CA GLY A 50 -4.26 -8.54 1.93
C GLY A 50 -4.48 -7.79 0.62
N SER A 51 -4.76 -6.50 0.70
CA SER A 51 -5.15 -5.69 -0.47
C SER A 51 -3.97 -5.32 -1.37
N ILE A 52 -2.77 -5.14 -0.82
CA ILE A 52 -1.58 -4.70 -1.54
C ILE A 52 -0.52 -5.80 -1.55
N ILE A 53 0.07 -6.12 -0.39
CA ILE A 53 1.31 -6.93 -0.32
C ILE A 53 1.11 -8.31 -0.98
N ARG A 54 0.07 -9.04 -0.60
CA ARG A 54 -0.19 -10.38 -1.13
C ARG A 54 -0.58 -10.36 -2.61
N LYS A 55 -1.09 -9.24 -3.15
CA LYS A 55 -1.41 -9.11 -4.58
C LYS A 55 -0.15 -8.91 -5.42
N PHE A 56 0.78 -8.09 -4.94
CA PHE A 56 1.99 -7.72 -5.69
C PHE A 56 3.15 -8.70 -5.50
N TYR A 57 3.34 -9.22 -4.29
CA TYR A 57 4.46 -10.13 -3.96
C TYR A 57 4.06 -11.59 -3.82
N GLY A 58 2.76 -11.88 -3.72
CA GLY A 58 2.27 -13.23 -3.47
C GLY A 58 2.40 -13.64 -1.99
N ARG A 59 2.44 -14.96 -1.75
CA ARG A 59 2.55 -15.55 -0.40
C ARG A 59 3.89 -16.22 -0.13
N ASN A 60 4.78 -16.24 -1.11
CA ASN A 60 6.03 -16.98 -1.02
C ASN A 60 7.07 -16.19 -0.23
N TYR A 61 7.95 -16.93 0.44
CA TYR A 61 9.13 -16.35 1.07
C TYR A 61 10.02 -15.67 0.01
N ILE A 62 10.51 -14.48 0.34
CA ILE A 62 11.49 -13.77 -0.47
C ILE A 62 12.74 -13.54 0.38
N ASP A 63 13.87 -14.03 -0.12
CA ASP A 63 15.14 -13.94 0.58
C ASP A 63 15.60 -12.48 0.75
N LYS A 64 16.19 -12.17 1.92
CA LYS A 64 16.69 -10.84 2.29
C LYS A 64 17.66 -10.24 1.28
N LYS A 65 18.42 -11.05 0.52
CA LYS A 65 19.34 -10.56 -0.52
C LYS A 65 18.65 -9.76 -1.62
N TRP A 66 17.33 -9.91 -1.75
CA TRP A 66 16.52 -9.19 -2.72
C TRP A 66 15.91 -7.88 -2.19
N ALA A 67 16.12 -7.56 -0.91
CA ALA A 67 15.52 -6.40 -0.25
C ALA A 67 15.78 -5.09 -1.01
N ASP A 68 17.02 -4.86 -1.49
CA ASP A 68 17.35 -3.64 -2.24
C ASP A 68 16.61 -3.53 -3.57
N LYS A 69 16.47 -4.65 -4.30
CA LYS A 69 15.73 -4.67 -5.57
C LYS A 69 14.24 -4.42 -5.35
N ILE A 70 13.67 -5.02 -4.30
CA ILE A 70 12.28 -4.78 -3.90
C ILE A 70 12.10 -3.32 -3.49
N ASN A 71 12.97 -2.78 -2.65
CA ASN A 71 12.87 -1.39 -2.21
C ASN A 71 12.95 -0.41 -3.39
N LYS A 72 13.82 -0.68 -4.37
CA LYS A 72 13.90 0.09 -5.61
C LYS A 72 12.60 0.00 -6.42
N PHE A 73 12.04 -1.20 -6.58
CA PHE A 73 10.75 -1.39 -7.24
C PHE A 73 9.63 -0.63 -6.52
N ASN A 74 9.62 -0.67 -5.19
CA ASN A 74 8.58 -0.03 -4.39
C ASN A 74 8.61 1.49 -4.56
N LYS A 75 9.80 2.09 -4.43
CA LYS A 75 9.97 3.54 -4.54
C LYS A 75 9.67 4.05 -5.95
N LYS A 76 10.13 3.34 -6.98
CA LYS A 76 10.05 3.81 -8.37
C LYS A 76 8.77 3.43 -9.10
N HIS A 77 8.04 2.43 -8.63
CA HIS A 77 6.87 1.92 -9.34
C HIS A 77 5.69 1.70 -8.41
N LEU A 78 5.78 0.80 -7.42
CA LEU A 78 4.59 0.40 -6.67
C LEU A 78 3.98 1.55 -5.85
N ASN A 79 4.79 2.35 -5.16
CA ASN A 79 4.28 3.45 -4.34
C ASN A 79 3.62 4.54 -5.21
N ILE A 80 4.20 4.82 -6.38
CA ILE A 80 3.64 5.78 -7.34
C ILE A 80 2.29 5.24 -7.84
N TYR A 81 2.26 3.99 -8.30
CA TYR A 81 1.02 3.33 -8.71
C TYR A 81 -0.07 3.39 -7.63
N LEU A 82 0.27 3.04 -6.39
CA LEU A 82 -0.69 3.02 -5.29
C LEU A 82 -1.27 4.39 -4.95
N ASN A 83 -0.48 5.46 -5.09
CA ASN A 83 -0.89 6.80 -4.70
C ASN A 83 -1.56 7.57 -5.84
N TYR A 84 -1.09 7.39 -7.07
CA TYR A 84 -1.46 8.24 -8.21
C TYR A 84 -2.27 7.54 -9.29
N HIS A 85 -2.25 6.20 -9.37
CA HIS A 85 -2.85 5.47 -10.51
C HIS A 85 -3.78 4.33 -10.12
N ARG A 86 -4.00 4.11 -8.81
CA ARG A 86 -4.85 3.03 -8.33
C ARG A 86 -6.19 3.61 -7.86
N PRO A 87 -7.29 3.38 -8.61
CA PRO A 87 -8.61 3.73 -8.15
C PRO A 87 -8.95 3.06 -6.82
N CYS A 88 -9.44 3.86 -5.89
CA CYS A 88 -9.86 3.44 -4.56
C CYS A 88 -11.32 3.89 -4.34
N GLY A 89 -12.13 2.98 -3.82
CA GLY A 89 -13.49 3.30 -3.38
C GLY A 89 -13.43 3.99 -2.03
N PHE A 90 -13.96 5.21 -1.95
CA PHE A 90 -14.13 5.94 -0.69
C PHE A 90 -15.53 5.71 -0.13
N ALA A 91 -15.58 5.26 1.12
CA ALA A 91 -16.82 4.92 1.79
C ALA A 91 -17.52 6.17 2.33
N GLU A 92 -18.82 6.26 2.08
CA GLU A 92 -19.76 7.18 2.72
C GLU A 92 -20.66 6.40 3.67
N ASP A 93 -20.96 7.01 4.81
CA ASP A 93 -21.80 6.43 5.85
C ASP A 93 -23.25 6.82 5.62
N ILE A 94 -24.10 5.82 5.40
CA ILE A 94 -25.54 6.01 5.24
C ILE A 94 -26.21 5.33 6.42
N ALA A 95 -26.86 6.12 7.28
CA ALA A 95 -27.72 5.60 8.33
C ALA A 95 -29.04 5.09 7.71
N ASP A 96 -29.46 3.89 8.09
CA ASP A 96 -30.83 3.45 7.80
C ASP A 96 -31.84 4.04 8.80
N SER A 97 -33.13 3.80 8.55
CA SER A 97 -34.23 4.27 9.42
C SER A 97 -34.13 3.80 10.86
N ASN A 98 -33.33 2.77 11.13
CA ASN A 98 -33.13 2.17 12.45
C ASN A 98 -31.77 2.58 13.06
N GLY A 99 -31.04 3.51 12.44
CA GLY A 99 -29.75 4.01 12.91
C GLY A 99 -28.55 3.12 12.62
N LYS A 100 -28.72 2.02 11.87
CA LYS A 100 -27.58 1.17 11.47
C LYS A 100 -26.84 1.80 10.31
N ILE A 101 -25.53 1.98 10.50
CA ILE A 101 -24.64 2.56 9.48
C ILE A 101 -24.31 1.51 8.42
N LYS A 102 -24.56 1.85 7.16
CA LYS A 102 -24.12 1.10 5.98
C LYS A 102 -23.08 1.93 5.22
N LYS A 103 -21.99 1.30 4.80
CA LYS A 103 -20.97 1.93 3.95
C LYS A 103 -21.38 1.83 2.49
N LYS A 104 -21.50 2.96 1.79
CA LYS A 104 -21.73 3.03 0.33
C LYS A 104 -20.49 3.61 -0.34
N TYR A 105 -20.09 3.06 -1.48
CA TYR A 105 -18.87 3.46 -2.19
C TYR A 105 -19.24 4.12 -3.52
N ASN A 106 -19.56 5.41 -3.48
CA ASN A 106 -19.98 6.17 -4.67
C ASN A 106 -18.80 6.83 -5.39
N GLN A 107 -17.73 7.15 -4.65
CA GLN A 107 -16.57 7.86 -5.17
C GLN A 107 -15.43 6.89 -5.44
N TRP A 108 -14.97 6.88 -6.69
CA TRP A 108 -13.81 6.13 -7.15
C TRP A 108 -12.77 7.12 -7.65
N LEU A 109 -11.75 7.33 -6.84
CA LEU A 109 -10.67 8.27 -7.11
C LEU A 109 -9.34 7.61 -6.74
N THR A 110 -8.24 8.09 -7.28
CA THR A 110 -6.92 7.73 -6.76
C THR A 110 -6.73 8.39 -5.39
N PRO A 111 -5.85 7.86 -4.51
CA PRO A 111 -5.57 8.51 -3.23
C PRO A 111 -5.13 9.96 -3.37
N TYR A 112 -4.36 10.28 -4.41
CA TYR A 112 -3.96 11.65 -4.71
C TYR A 112 -5.13 12.55 -5.08
N GLU A 113 -6.00 12.12 -6.01
CA GLU A 113 -7.20 12.87 -6.38
C GLU A 113 -8.14 13.08 -5.20
N LYS A 114 -8.31 12.06 -4.35
CA LYS A 114 -9.12 12.22 -3.14
C LYS A 114 -8.48 13.22 -2.17
N PHE A 115 -7.16 13.17 -1.99
CA PHE A 115 -6.47 14.12 -1.14
C PHE A 115 -6.61 15.56 -1.67
N LYS A 116 -6.44 15.76 -2.98
CA LYS A 116 -6.59 17.06 -3.65
C LYS A 116 -8.01 17.62 -3.59
N SER A 117 -9.03 16.77 -3.48
CA SER A 117 -10.45 17.20 -3.35
C SER A 117 -10.88 17.54 -1.93
N LEU A 118 -10.00 17.46 -0.92
CA LEU A 118 -10.31 17.89 0.44
C LEU A 118 -10.21 19.42 0.58
N ASP A 119 -11.07 19.99 1.44
CA ASP A 119 -11.00 21.40 1.79
C ASP A 119 -9.67 21.72 2.47
N SER A 120 -9.02 22.80 2.02
CA SER A 120 -7.72 23.25 2.51
C SER A 120 -6.64 22.14 2.51
N ALA A 121 -6.66 21.23 1.53
CA ALA A 121 -5.72 20.11 1.45
C ALA A 121 -4.24 20.54 1.49
N GLU A 122 -3.94 21.73 0.96
CA GLU A 122 -2.59 22.32 0.94
C GLU A 122 -1.95 22.43 2.33
N GLN A 123 -2.75 22.62 3.39
CA GLN A 123 -2.24 22.73 4.76
C GLN A 123 -1.54 21.45 5.25
N TYR A 124 -1.86 20.30 4.63
CA TYR A 124 -1.29 19.01 4.96
C TYR A 124 -0.04 18.68 4.13
N LEU A 125 0.31 19.52 3.16
CA LEU A 125 1.55 19.40 2.41
C LEU A 125 2.74 19.80 3.29
N LYS A 126 3.88 19.17 3.03
CA LYS A 126 5.14 19.60 3.63
C LYS A 126 5.57 20.93 2.99
N PRO A 127 6.37 21.77 3.68
CA PRO A 127 6.75 23.09 3.16
C PRO A 127 7.38 23.12 1.77
N ASN A 128 8.02 22.03 1.34
CA ASN A 128 8.69 21.90 0.04
C ASN A 128 7.90 21.04 -0.96
N PHE A 129 6.59 20.91 -0.77
CA PHE A 129 5.72 20.15 -1.67
C PHE A 129 4.56 21.03 -2.11
N SER A 130 4.27 20.99 -3.39
CA SER A 130 3.13 21.67 -4.00
C SER A 130 2.30 20.71 -4.84
N PHE A 131 1.00 20.99 -5.01
CA PHE A 131 0.17 20.21 -5.90
C PHE A 131 0.64 20.30 -7.36
N THR A 132 1.22 21.42 -7.77
CA THR A 132 1.75 21.59 -9.13
C THR A 132 2.93 20.67 -9.42
N GLU A 133 3.78 20.38 -8.43
CA GLU A 133 4.87 19.40 -8.55
C GLU A 133 4.32 17.97 -8.56
N MET A 134 3.37 17.67 -7.66
CA MET A 134 2.76 16.34 -7.58
C MET A 134 1.90 16.00 -8.81
N ASP A 135 1.27 17.01 -9.43
CA ASP A 135 0.52 16.87 -10.69
C ASP A 135 1.41 16.38 -11.83
N LYS A 136 2.69 16.75 -11.85
CA LYS A 136 3.63 16.26 -12.87
C LYS A 136 3.78 14.74 -12.78
N ASP A 137 3.95 14.22 -11.57
CA ASP A 137 4.07 12.77 -11.35
C ASP A 137 2.73 12.06 -11.63
N ALA A 138 1.61 12.66 -11.22
CA ALA A 138 0.29 12.06 -11.37
C ALA A 138 -0.17 11.97 -12.84
N TYR A 139 0.16 12.97 -13.65
CA TYR A 139 -0.31 13.09 -15.03
C TYR A 139 0.77 12.82 -16.09
N GLU A 140 1.97 12.36 -15.70
CA GLU A 140 3.03 11.95 -16.64
C GLU A 140 2.57 10.82 -17.57
N LYS A 141 1.75 9.90 -17.04
CA LYS A 141 1.18 8.76 -17.76
C LYS A 141 -0.27 8.57 -17.40
N SER A 142 -1.05 7.97 -18.28
CA SER A 142 -2.38 7.50 -17.90
C SER A 142 -2.29 6.36 -16.88
N ASP A 143 -3.35 6.17 -16.11
CA ASP A 143 -3.44 5.11 -15.10
C ASP A 143 -3.19 3.72 -15.67
N ASN A 144 -3.70 3.46 -16.87
CA ASN A 144 -3.55 2.17 -17.54
C ASN A 144 -2.11 1.95 -18.02
N GLU A 145 -1.49 2.96 -18.64
CA GLU A 145 -0.09 2.87 -19.08
C GLU A 145 0.86 2.63 -17.90
N PHE A 146 0.68 3.37 -16.80
CA PHE A 146 1.50 3.16 -15.61
C PHE A 146 1.28 1.76 -15.00
N ALA A 147 0.03 1.29 -14.98
CA ALA A 147 -0.30 -0.05 -14.48
C ALA A 147 0.40 -1.15 -15.29
N GLU A 148 0.41 -1.02 -16.62
CA GLU A 148 1.08 -1.95 -17.53
C GLU A 148 2.60 -1.96 -17.31
N ASP A 149 3.23 -0.77 -17.31
CA ASP A 149 4.67 -0.60 -17.06
C ASP A 149 5.10 -1.19 -15.72
N MET A 150 4.36 -0.89 -14.66
CA MET A 150 4.65 -1.40 -13.32
C MET A 150 4.51 -2.93 -13.28
N GLU A 151 3.50 -3.48 -13.93
CA GLU A 151 3.30 -4.94 -14.01
C GLU A 151 4.43 -5.62 -14.80
N GLU A 152 4.93 -5.01 -15.87
CA GLU A 152 6.11 -5.50 -16.59
C GLU A 152 7.35 -5.54 -15.70
N VAL A 153 7.64 -4.43 -15.01
CA VAL A 153 8.80 -4.34 -14.11
C VAL A 153 8.66 -5.36 -12.98
N ARG A 154 7.46 -5.52 -12.44
CA ARG A 154 7.16 -6.53 -11.41
C ARG A 154 7.44 -7.94 -11.91
N LYS A 155 6.96 -8.31 -13.11
CA LYS A 155 7.24 -9.61 -13.74
C LYS A 155 8.74 -9.82 -13.93
N LYS A 156 9.47 -8.81 -14.42
CA LYS A 156 10.93 -8.86 -14.61
C LYS A 156 11.64 -9.08 -13.27
N LEU A 157 11.25 -8.37 -12.21
CA LEU A 157 11.78 -8.55 -10.85
C LEU A 157 11.56 -9.98 -10.34
N PHE A 158 10.34 -10.50 -10.45
CA PHE A 158 10.03 -11.83 -9.93
C PHE A 158 10.65 -12.98 -10.74
N ARG A 159 10.91 -12.77 -12.03
CA ARG A 159 11.74 -13.68 -12.84
C ARG A 159 13.18 -13.75 -12.34
N ILE A 160 13.72 -12.66 -11.79
CA ILE A 160 15.04 -12.65 -11.16
C ILE A 160 15.00 -13.35 -9.79
N ILE A 161 13.98 -13.05 -8.98
CA ILE A 161 13.85 -13.59 -7.61
C ILE A 161 13.63 -15.10 -7.61
N HIS A 162 12.76 -15.61 -8.49
CA HIS A 162 12.35 -17.02 -8.52
C HIS A 162 12.99 -17.81 -9.68
N GLY A 163 13.85 -17.20 -10.51
CA GLY A 163 14.31 -17.78 -11.77
C GLY A 163 13.20 -17.84 -12.85
N LYS A 164 13.48 -18.47 -14.01
CA LYS A 164 12.44 -18.81 -15.00
C LYS A 164 11.40 -19.71 -14.32
N THR A 165 10.35 -19.09 -13.79
CA THR A 165 9.32 -19.80 -13.03
C THR A 165 8.49 -20.64 -14.01
N ARG A 166 8.32 -21.94 -13.71
CA ARG A 166 7.26 -22.76 -14.31
C ARG A 166 5.92 -22.03 -14.17
N PRO A 167 5.01 -22.14 -15.15
CA PRO A 167 3.79 -21.36 -15.18
C PRO A 167 2.99 -21.56 -13.89
N GLN A 168 2.84 -20.50 -13.10
CA GLN A 168 1.87 -20.47 -12.01
C GLN A 168 0.49 -20.56 -12.66
N ASN A 169 -0.25 -21.62 -12.33
CA ASN A 169 -1.60 -21.92 -12.83
C ASN A 169 -2.48 -20.66 -12.92
N ARG A 170 -2.61 -20.11 -14.14
CA ARG A 170 -3.46 -18.96 -14.49
C ARG A 170 -4.97 -19.26 -14.43
N ARG A 171 -5.40 -20.43 -13.95
CA ARG A 171 -6.81 -20.89 -14.06
C ARG A 171 -7.83 -20.21 -13.14
N ARG A 172 -7.49 -19.17 -12.37
CA ARG A 172 -8.45 -18.48 -11.49
C ARG A 172 -8.58 -16.97 -11.65
N ARG A 173 -7.72 -16.29 -12.43
CA ARG A 173 -7.78 -14.82 -12.56
C ARG A 173 -8.66 -14.33 -13.72
N GLU A 174 -8.69 -15.03 -14.84
CA GLU A 174 -9.50 -14.61 -16.01
C GLU A 174 -11.01 -14.58 -15.72
N LYS A 175 -11.52 -15.47 -14.84
CA LYS A 175 -12.94 -15.42 -14.43
C LYS A 175 -13.30 -14.29 -13.46
N LYS A 176 -12.34 -13.69 -12.75
CA LYS A 176 -12.64 -12.59 -11.80
C LYS A 176 -12.44 -11.21 -12.39
N GLN A 177 -11.53 -11.04 -13.35
CA GLN A 177 -11.36 -9.75 -14.03
C GLN A 177 -12.56 -9.44 -14.93
N ILE A 178 -13.15 -10.45 -15.58
CA ILE A 178 -14.35 -10.30 -16.41
C ILE A 178 -15.62 -10.07 -15.58
N MET A 179 -15.66 -10.49 -14.31
CA MET A 179 -16.80 -10.25 -13.39
C MET A 179 -16.72 -8.95 -12.59
N MET A 180 -15.65 -8.15 -12.72
CA MET A 180 -15.53 -6.85 -12.03
C MET A 180 -15.82 -5.65 -12.92
N PHE A 181 -16.06 -5.88 -14.22
CA PHE A 181 -16.40 -4.85 -15.22
C PHE A 181 -17.74 -5.12 -15.93
N ALA A 182 -18.56 -6.02 -15.38
CA ALA A 182 -19.95 -6.26 -15.76
C ALA A 182 -20.82 -6.12 -14.51
#